data_AF-X0Y6J1-F1
#
_entry.id   AF-X0Y6J1-F1
#
_cell.length_a   1.000
_cell.length_b   1.000
_cell.length_c   1.000
_cell.angle_alpha   90.00
_cell.angle_beta   90.00
_cell.angle_gamma   90.00
#
_symmetry.space_group_name_H-M   'P 1'
#
loop_
_entity.id
_entity.type
_entity.pdbx_description
1 polymer ?
#
loop_
_entity_poly.entity_id
_entity_poly.type
_entity_poly.pdbx_seq_one_letter_code
_entity_poly.pdbx_strand_id
1 'polypeptide(L)'
;TGEIKLVLRNLAVDTKADVIVIEIGGTVGDYENMFALEALRELKYEEGSENVSFINITYILEPNSLGEQKSKAAQLGIKRLLAMGIQPSVIVCRSQTKLQESIKEKMSLYLNIPKENVFGVHDVSNIYGLPLKLREKGFDETILKTLNIEKKFKTNGNTALKEWSKKTSIQGKAKAVIIAIAGKYTGSSDAYISILKALEHCSFKLNRPVKTKWIDTTNLEEKNDLLKKQMKGVDGV
;
A
#
# COMPACT_ATOMS: atom_id res chain seq x y z
N THR A 1 6.14 -25.03 7.24
CA THR A 1 4.84 -24.39 6.97
C THR A 1 3.93 -24.40 8.19
N GLY A 2 3.87 -25.51 8.96
CA GLY A 2 3.04 -25.65 10.17
C GLY A 2 3.15 -24.50 11.19
N GLU A 3 4.36 -24.07 11.53
CA GLU A 3 4.58 -22.98 12.51
C GLU A 3 3.91 -21.66 12.09
N ILE A 4 3.98 -21.32 10.80
CA ILE A 4 3.36 -20.10 10.26
C ILE A 4 1.84 -20.17 10.43
N LYS A 5 1.22 -21.31 10.09
CA LYS A 5 -0.23 -21.51 10.26
C LYS A 5 -0.63 -21.45 11.73
N LEU A 6 0.18 -22.02 12.64
CA LEU A 6 -0.07 -22.00 14.07
C LEU A 6 -0.06 -20.57 14.62
N VAL A 7 0.92 -19.75 14.24
CA VAL A 7 0.98 -18.33 14.63
C VAL A 7 -0.29 -17.58 14.19
N LEU A 8 -0.74 -17.80 12.95
CA LEU A 8 -1.94 -17.15 12.42
C LEU A 8 -3.23 -17.59 13.14
N ARG A 9 -3.35 -18.88 13.46
CA ARG A 9 -4.50 -19.41 14.22
C ARG A 9 -4.51 -18.89 15.66
N ASN A 10 -3.37 -18.86 16.33
CA ASN A 10 -3.24 -18.31 17.67
C ASN A 10 -3.60 -16.83 17.68
N LEU A 11 -3.13 -16.06 16.68
CA LEU A 11 -3.52 -14.65 16.53
C LEU A 11 -5.04 -14.47 16.43
N ALA A 12 -5.73 -15.35 15.69
CA ALA A 12 -7.19 -15.33 15.58
C ALA A 12 -7.88 -15.58 16.92
N VAL A 13 -7.40 -16.58 17.68
CA VAL A 13 -7.94 -16.94 18.99
C VAL A 13 -7.71 -15.83 20.01
N ASP A 14 -6.49 -15.29 20.07
CA ASP A 14 -6.06 -14.29 21.04
C ASP A 14 -6.77 -12.95 20.85
N THR A 15 -6.91 -12.51 19.59
CA THR A 15 -7.53 -11.23 19.26
C THR A 15 -9.05 -11.30 19.12
N LYS A 16 -9.61 -12.51 18.93
CA LYS A 16 -11.01 -12.73 18.54
C LYS A 16 -11.40 -11.91 17.30
N ALA A 17 -10.45 -11.68 16.40
CA ALA A 17 -10.66 -10.87 15.21
C ALA A 17 -11.58 -11.58 14.21
N ASP A 18 -12.49 -10.82 13.59
CA ASP A 18 -13.34 -11.32 12.52
C ASP A 18 -12.59 -11.52 11.19
N VAL A 19 -11.56 -10.71 10.95
CA VAL A 19 -10.72 -10.74 9.75
C VAL A 19 -9.27 -10.45 10.16
N ILE A 20 -8.35 -11.30 9.70
CA ILE A 20 -6.91 -11.08 9.83
C ILE A 20 -6.36 -10.70 8.46
N VAL A 21 -5.68 -9.55 8.39
CA VAL A 21 -4.98 -9.11 7.19
C VAL A 21 -3.51 -9.50 7.34
N ILE A 22 -3.01 -10.28 6.38
CA ILE A 22 -1.64 -10.78 6.38
C ILE A 22 -0.93 -10.20 5.15
N GLU A 23 0.16 -9.47 5.40
CA GLU A 23 1.07 -9.00 4.36
C GLU A 23 2.25 -9.97 4.26
N ILE A 24 2.52 -10.47 3.04
CA ILE A 24 3.72 -11.24 2.75
C ILE A 24 4.72 -10.31 2.09
N GLY A 25 5.81 -10.02 2.80
CA GLY A 25 6.92 -9.21 2.28
C GLY A 25 7.66 -9.88 1.12
N GLY A 26 8.43 -9.07 0.40
CA GLY A 26 9.19 -9.50 -0.77
C GLY A 26 8.32 -9.61 -2.04
N THR A 27 8.88 -10.24 -3.08
CA THR A 27 8.21 -10.42 -4.37
C THR A 27 7.93 -11.90 -4.61
N VAL A 28 6.79 -12.22 -5.23
CA VAL A 28 6.48 -13.61 -5.59
C VAL A 28 7.59 -14.19 -6.48
N GLY A 29 8.17 -15.29 -6.02
CA GLY A 29 9.30 -15.96 -6.68
C GLY A 29 10.64 -15.76 -5.95
N ASP A 30 10.68 -14.92 -4.91
CA ASP A 30 11.83 -14.84 -4.02
C ASP A 30 11.86 -16.09 -3.11
N TYR A 31 13.06 -16.64 -2.90
CA TYR A 31 13.22 -17.87 -2.10
C TYR A 31 12.74 -17.69 -0.65
N GLU A 32 12.92 -16.49 -0.11
CA GLU A 32 12.63 -16.12 1.28
C GLU A 32 11.15 -16.23 1.63
N ASN A 33 10.24 -15.92 0.69
CA ASN A 33 8.80 -15.94 0.94
C ASN A 33 8.10 -17.24 0.49
N MET A 34 8.82 -18.18 -0.13
CA MET A 34 8.26 -19.43 -0.64
C MET A 34 7.59 -20.26 0.47
N PHE A 35 8.22 -20.35 1.64
CA PHE A 35 7.63 -21.08 2.79
C PHE A 35 6.37 -20.43 3.34
N ALA A 36 6.28 -19.09 3.29
CA ALA A 36 5.10 -18.36 3.72
C ALA A 36 3.94 -18.55 2.73
N LEU A 37 4.23 -18.46 1.43
CA LEU A 37 3.24 -18.71 0.38
C LEU A 37 2.69 -20.15 0.45
N GLU A 38 3.55 -21.15 0.64
CA GLU A 38 3.11 -22.54 0.79
C GLU A 38 2.28 -22.74 2.06
N ALA A 39 2.67 -22.13 3.18
CA ALA A 39 1.88 -22.18 4.41
C ALA A 39 0.49 -21.56 4.23
N LEU A 40 0.36 -20.44 3.52
CA LEU A 40 -0.94 -19.82 3.25
C LEU A 40 -1.78 -20.63 2.25
N ARG A 41 -1.15 -21.27 1.27
CA ARG A 41 -1.82 -22.18 0.33
C ARG A 41 -2.41 -23.38 1.07
N GLU A 42 -1.64 -24.01 1.95
CA GLU A 42 -2.12 -25.06 2.86
C GLU A 42 -3.22 -24.55 3.80
N LEU A 43 -3.07 -23.34 4.37
CA LEU A 43 -4.08 -22.75 5.25
C LEU A 43 -5.42 -22.59 4.53
N LYS A 44 -5.43 -22.07 3.29
CA LYS A 44 -6.68 -21.97 2.50
C LYS A 44 -7.32 -23.34 2.23
N TYR A 45 -6.51 -24.38 2.03
CA TYR A 45 -7.03 -25.73 1.87
C TYR A 45 -7.65 -26.27 3.18
N GLU A 46 -7.02 -26.00 4.32
CA GLU A 46 -7.49 -26.46 5.64
C GLU A 46 -8.71 -25.70 6.14
N GLU A 47 -8.76 -24.37 5.95
CA GLU A 47 -9.84 -23.51 6.45
C GLU A 47 -11.02 -23.40 5.47
N GLY A 48 -10.85 -23.76 4.20
CA GLY A 48 -11.88 -23.61 3.16
C GLY A 48 -11.73 -22.34 2.32
N SER A 49 -12.24 -22.37 1.10
CA SER A 49 -12.00 -21.32 0.10
C SER A 49 -12.72 -20.01 0.41
N GLU A 50 -13.81 -20.11 1.16
CA GLU A 50 -14.65 -19.03 1.69
C GLU A 50 -14.07 -18.37 2.96
N ASN A 51 -13.00 -18.92 3.55
CA ASN A 51 -12.37 -18.36 4.75
C ASN A 51 -11.03 -17.64 4.46
N VAL A 52 -10.49 -17.78 3.23
CA VAL A 52 -9.22 -17.16 2.84
C VAL A 52 -9.30 -16.49 1.45
N SER A 53 -9.13 -15.16 1.44
CA SER A 53 -9.05 -14.34 0.23
C SER A 53 -7.60 -13.95 -0.07
N PHE A 54 -7.10 -14.33 -1.24
CA PHE A 54 -5.80 -13.88 -1.73
C PHE A 54 -5.94 -12.60 -2.55
N ILE A 55 -5.23 -11.55 -2.14
CA ILE A 55 -5.17 -10.27 -2.85
C ILE A 55 -3.77 -10.14 -3.45
N ASN A 56 -3.65 -10.22 -4.78
CA ASN A 56 -2.37 -10.01 -5.46
C ASN A 56 -2.20 -8.53 -5.81
N ILE A 57 -1.05 -7.94 -5.48
CA ILE A 57 -0.67 -6.60 -5.92
C ILE A 57 0.39 -6.74 -7.02
N THR A 58 0.18 -6.09 -8.15
CA THR A 58 1.13 -6.07 -9.28
C THR A 58 1.34 -4.66 -9.80
N TYR A 59 2.45 -4.42 -10.49
CA TYR A 59 2.73 -3.15 -11.15
C TYR A 59 2.51 -3.25 -12.67
N ILE A 60 1.81 -2.27 -13.24
CA ILE A 60 1.62 -2.09 -14.67
C ILE A 60 2.60 -1.01 -15.13
N LEU A 61 3.49 -1.40 -16.04
CA LEU A 61 4.53 -0.52 -16.56
C LEU A 61 3.94 0.44 -17.59
N GLU A 62 4.41 1.67 -17.61
CA GLU A 62 4.08 2.65 -18.64
C GLU A 62 5.36 3.38 -19.05
N PRO A 63 6.18 2.77 -19.93
CA PRO A 63 7.42 3.39 -20.36
C PRO A 63 7.15 4.71 -21.08
N ASN A 64 7.78 5.80 -20.63
CA ASN A 64 7.60 7.15 -21.19
C ASN A 64 7.81 7.21 -22.71
N SER A 65 8.67 6.34 -23.26
CA SER A 65 8.96 6.26 -24.70
C SER A 65 7.83 5.71 -25.55
N LEU A 66 6.88 4.96 -24.95
CA LEU A 66 5.81 4.25 -25.66
C LEU A 66 4.43 4.85 -25.40
N GLY A 67 4.24 5.53 -24.27
CA GLY A 67 2.96 6.15 -23.89
C GLY A 67 1.80 5.17 -23.70
N GLU A 68 2.09 3.87 -23.50
CA GLU A 68 1.08 2.82 -23.36
C GLU A 68 1.40 1.92 -22.15
N GLN A 69 0.33 1.52 -21.45
CA GLN A 69 0.41 0.56 -20.36
C GLN A 69 0.76 -0.85 -20.86
N LYS A 70 1.75 -1.47 -20.25
CA LYS A 70 2.23 -2.82 -20.56
C LYS A 70 2.06 -3.73 -19.34
N SER A 71 1.25 -4.76 -19.51
CA SER A 71 0.96 -5.76 -18.46
C SER A 71 1.77 -7.04 -18.56
N LYS A 72 2.76 -7.13 -19.46
CA LYS A 72 3.52 -8.38 -19.68
C LYS A 72 4.32 -8.82 -18.44
N ALA A 73 4.95 -7.89 -17.73
CA ALA A 73 5.66 -8.16 -16.48
C ALA A 73 4.69 -8.67 -15.40
N ALA A 74 3.53 -8.01 -15.25
CA ALA A 74 2.47 -8.44 -14.33
C ALA A 74 1.98 -9.86 -14.64
N GLN A 75 1.73 -10.19 -15.91
CA GLN A 75 1.32 -11.54 -16.33
C GLN A 75 2.35 -12.61 -15.96
N LEU A 76 3.65 -12.31 -16.05
CA LEU A 76 4.70 -13.26 -15.68
C LEU A 76 4.73 -13.50 -14.16
N GLY A 77 4.58 -12.44 -13.36
CA GLY A 77 4.47 -12.55 -11.90
C GLY A 77 3.24 -13.36 -11.47
N ILE A 78 2.09 -13.08 -12.09
CA ILE A 78 0.85 -13.84 -11.88
C ILE A 78 1.05 -15.31 -12.22
N LYS A 79 1.69 -15.63 -13.36
CA LYS A 79 1.95 -17.02 -13.75
C LYS A 79 2.76 -17.77 -12.70
N ARG A 80 3.73 -17.12 -12.06
CA ARG A 80 4.51 -17.71 -10.96
C ARG A 80 3.63 -18.01 -9.75
N LEU A 81 2.77 -17.05 -9.36
CA LEU A 81 1.84 -17.24 -8.25
C LEU A 81 0.87 -18.41 -8.50
N LEU A 82 0.30 -18.49 -9.70
CA LEU A 82 -0.59 -19.58 -10.12
C LEU A 82 0.14 -20.93 -10.14
N ALA A 83 1.41 -20.96 -10.58
CA ALA A 83 2.23 -22.17 -10.57
C ALA A 83 2.50 -22.70 -9.14
N MET A 84 2.42 -21.84 -8.12
CA MET A 84 2.47 -22.23 -6.71
C MET A 84 1.11 -22.69 -6.18
N GLY A 85 0.08 -22.82 -7.03
CA GLY A 85 -1.27 -23.23 -6.61
C GLY A 85 -2.05 -22.15 -5.87
N ILE A 86 -1.61 -20.89 -5.94
CA ILE A 86 -2.30 -19.75 -5.32
C ILE A 86 -3.09 -19.01 -6.40
N GLN A 87 -4.42 -19.14 -6.32
CA GLN A 87 -5.37 -18.41 -7.15
C GLN A 87 -5.85 -17.15 -6.40
N PRO A 88 -5.47 -15.93 -6.84
CA PRO A 88 -5.98 -14.70 -6.28
C PRO A 88 -7.49 -14.60 -6.47
N SER A 89 -8.19 -14.14 -5.44
CA SER A 89 -9.60 -13.76 -5.54
C SER A 89 -9.73 -12.33 -6.07
N VAL A 90 -8.73 -11.49 -5.81
CA VAL A 90 -8.67 -10.07 -6.17
C VAL A 90 -7.26 -9.75 -6.68
N ILE A 91 -7.18 -8.89 -7.69
CA ILE A 91 -5.91 -8.29 -8.12
C ILE A 91 -5.98 -6.76 -8.06
N VAL A 92 -4.90 -6.16 -7.56
CA VAL A 92 -4.67 -4.72 -7.53
C VAL A 92 -3.53 -4.39 -8.48
N CYS A 93 -3.86 -3.71 -9.58
CA CYS A 93 -2.93 -3.21 -10.55
C CYS A 93 -2.50 -1.79 -10.17
N ARG A 94 -1.30 -1.66 -9.59
CA ARG A 94 -0.64 -0.38 -9.35
C ARG A 94 -0.09 0.18 -10.65
N SER A 95 -0.25 1.47 -10.89
CA SER A 95 0.23 2.15 -12.10
C SER A 95 0.53 3.63 -11.84
N GLN A 96 1.21 4.31 -12.76
CA GLN A 96 1.39 5.77 -12.67
C GLN A 96 0.10 6.51 -13.06
N THR A 97 -0.50 6.12 -14.19
CA THR A 97 -1.75 6.68 -14.69
C THR A 97 -2.93 5.75 -14.47
N LYS A 98 -4.15 6.22 -14.73
CA LYS A 98 -5.39 5.45 -14.58
C LYS A 98 -5.30 4.15 -15.41
N LEU A 99 -5.57 3.01 -14.77
CA LEU A 99 -5.58 1.70 -15.43
C LEU A 99 -6.54 1.70 -16.63
N GLN A 100 -6.03 1.29 -17.79
CA GLN A 100 -6.81 1.15 -19.02
C GLN A 100 -7.75 -0.06 -18.93
N GLU A 101 -8.92 0.07 -19.55
CA GLU A 101 -9.95 -0.99 -19.52
C GLU A 101 -9.47 -2.28 -20.21
N SER A 102 -8.71 -2.14 -21.30
CA SER A 102 -8.08 -3.26 -22.01
C SER A 102 -7.12 -4.05 -21.13
N ILE A 103 -6.36 -3.37 -20.26
CA ILE A 103 -5.49 -4.03 -19.28
C ILE A 103 -6.32 -4.74 -18.22
N LYS A 104 -7.39 -4.10 -17.74
CA LYS A 104 -8.31 -4.69 -16.76
C LYS A 104 -8.93 -6.00 -17.26
N GLU A 105 -9.43 -6.00 -18.50
CA GLU A 105 -9.96 -7.20 -19.18
C GLU A 105 -8.91 -8.29 -19.32
N LYS A 106 -7.70 -7.91 -19.73
CA LYS A 106 -6.59 -8.84 -19.86
C LYS A 106 -6.25 -9.49 -18.52
N MET A 107 -6.17 -8.73 -17.43
CA MET A 107 -5.87 -9.31 -16.11
C MET A 107 -6.99 -10.24 -15.63
N SER A 108 -8.25 -9.85 -15.84
CA SER A 108 -9.42 -10.69 -15.53
C SER A 108 -9.35 -12.03 -16.26
N LEU A 109 -9.09 -12.01 -17.57
CA LEU A 109 -8.97 -13.22 -18.39
C LEU A 109 -7.77 -14.08 -17.98
N TYR A 110 -6.60 -13.48 -17.74
CA TYR A 110 -5.38 -14.21 -17.38
C TYR A 110 -5.49 -14.90 -16.03
N LEU A 111 -6.15 -14.27 -15.06
CA LEU A 111 -6.40 -14.84 -13.74
C LEU A 111 -7.66 -15.70 -13.71
N ASN A 112 -8.51 -15.66 -14.73
CA ASN A 112 -9.83 -16.30 -14.70
C ASN A 112 -10.66 -15.86 -13.47
N ILE A 113 -10.72 -14.54 -13.22
CA ILE A 113 -11.55 -13.94 -12.16
C ILE A 113 -12.49 -12.88 -12.75
N PRO A 114 -13.62 -12.58 -12.08
CA PRO A 114 -14.54 -11.54 -12.53
C PRO A 114 -13.83 -10.19 -12.72
N LYS A 115 -14.26 -9.44 -13.74
CA LYS A 115 -13.64 -8.15 -14.09
C LYS A 115 -13.77 -7.13 -12.96
N GLU A 116 -14.84 -7.21 -12.17
CA GLU A 116 -15.03 -6.43 -10.95
C GLU A 116 -13.97 -6.70 -9.87
N ASN A 117 -13.28 -7.85 -9.91
CA ASN A 117 -12.22 -8.19 -8.96
C ASN A 117 -10.84 -7.66 -9.38
N VAL A 118 -10.76 -6.89 -10.47
CA VAL A 118 -9.53 -6.26 -10.98
C VAL A 118 -9.56 -4.77 -10.67
N PHE A 119 -8.72 -4.33 -9.75
CA PHE A 119 -8.70 -2.95 -9.26
C PHE A 119 -7.49 -2.17 -9.75
N GLY A 120 -7.71 -1.08 -10.48
CA GLY A 120 -6.64 -0.14 -10.84
C GLY A 120 -6.40 0.89 -9.73
N VAL A 121 -5.16 0.97 -9.25
CA VAL A 121 -4.69 1.98 -8.29
C VAL A 121 -3.54 2.76 -8.91
N HIS A 122 -3.85 3.96 -9.40
CA HIS A 122 -2.83 4.85 -9.94
C HIS A 122 -2.18 5.66 -8.81
N ASP A 123 -1.00 6.22 -9.07
CA ASP A 123 -0.33 7.10 -8.12
C ASP A 123 -1.22 8.29 -7.74
N VAL A 124 -1.30 8.56 -6.44
CA VAL A 124 -2.10 9.65 -5.87
C VAL A 124 -1.21 10.58 -5.08
N SER A 125 -1.54 11.88 -5.10
CA SER A 125 -0.84 12.89 -4.30
C SER A 125 -1.07 12.74 -2.79
N ASN A 126 -2.16 12.07 -2.40
CA ASN A 126 -2.55 11.86 -1.01
C ASN A 126 -3.01 10.40 -0.81
N ILE A 127 -2.19 9.62 -0.11
CA ILE A 127 -2.46 8.21 0.19
C ILE A 127 -3.62 8.00 1.16
N TYR A 128 -3.93 8.98 2.02
CA TYR A 128 -4.98 8.83 3.04
C TYR A 128 -6.40 8.85 2.45
N GLY A 129 -6.56 9.38 1.23
CA GLY A 129 -7.80 9.29 0.46
C GLY A 129 -7.95 7.99 -0.35
N LEU A 130 -6.90 7.17 -0.45
CA LEU A 130 -6.93 5.94 -1.23
C LEU A 130 -7.96 4.92 -0.74
N PRO A 131 -8.13 4.66 0.58
CA PRO A 131 -9.12 3.69 1.02
C PRO A 131 -10.55 4.10 0.64
N LEU A 132 -10.87 5.40 0.62
CA LEU A 132 -12.18 5.89 0.18
C LEU A 132 -12.38 5.64 -1.32
N LYS A 133 -11.36 5.91 -2.14
CA LYS A 133 -11.39 5.60 -3.58
C LYS A 133 -11.53 4.11 -3.88
N LEU A 134 -10.96 3.24 -3.03
CA LEU A 134 -11.10 1.80 -3.16
C LEU A 134 -12.52 1.34 -2.78
N ARG A 135 -13.09 1.90 -1.70
CA ARG A 135 -14.49 1.65 -1.32
C ARG A 135 -15.47 2.08 -2.40
N GLU A 136 -15.27 3.25 -3.01
CA GLU A 136 -16.11 3.73 -4.13
C GLU A 136 -16.09 2.78 -5.33
N LYS A 137 -15.05 1.94 -5.47
CA LYS A 137 -14.95 0.90 -6.51
C LYS A 137 -15.48 -0.47 -6.05
N GLY A 138 -15.96 -0.60 -4.82
CA GLY A 138 -16.46 -1.86 -4.26
C GLY A 138 -15.37 -2.83 -3.78
N PHE A 139 -14.17 -2.36 -3.48
CA PHE A 139 -13.05 -3.23 -3.06
C PHE A 139 -13.36 -4.04 -1.80
N ASP A 140 -13.88 -3.38 -0.78
CA ASP A 140 -14.29 -4.01 0.48
C ASP A 140 -15.49 -4.96 0.27
N GLU A 141 -16.47 -4.58 -0.56
CA GLU A 141 -17.60 -5.45 -0.92
C GLU A 141 -17.16 -6.75 -1.59
N THR A 142 -16.20 -6.68 -2.53
CA THR A 142 -15.63 -7.86 -3.19
C THR A 142 -14.94 -8.80 -2.20
N ILE A 143 -14.17 -8.25 -1.25
CA ILE A 143 -13.50 -9.07 -0.23
C ILE A 143 -14.52 -9.73 0.69
N LEU A 144 -15.52 -8.99 1.16
CA LEU A 144 -16.55 -9.54 2.06
C LEU A 144 -17.36 -10.66 1.39
N LYS A 145 -17.70 -10.50 0.10
CA LYS A 145 -18.35 -11.57 -0.69
C LYS A 145 -17.46 -12.79 -0.86
N THR A 146 -16.16 -12.59 -1.10
CA THR A 146 -15.19 -13.70 -1.22
C THR A 146 -15.11 -14.49 0.10
N LEU A 147 -15.24 -13.78 1.22
CA LEU A 147 -15.18 -14.36 2.56
C LEU A 147 -16.56 -14.79 3.11
N ASN A 148 -17.64 -14.67 2.32
CA ASN A 148 -19.01 -15.01 2.73
C ASN A 148 -19.49 -14.32 4.04
N ILE A 149 -19.06 -13.08 4.27
CA ILE A 149 -19.36 -12.29 5.49
C ILE A 149 -20.02 -10.93 5.17
N GLU A 150 -20.46 -10.71 3.94
CA GLU A 150 -21.10 -9.47 3.52
C GLU A 150 -22.43 -9.17 4.24
N LYS A 151 -23.09 -10.21 4.79
CA LYS A 151 -24.28 -10.04 5.65
C LYS A 151 -23.93 -9.56 7.06
N LYS A 152 -22.72 -9.87 7.54
CA LYS A 152 -22.24 -9.51 8.88
C LYS A 152 -21.75 -8.06 8.93
N PHE A 153 -21.10 -7.59 7.87
CA PHE A 153 -20.51 -6.26 7.81
C PHE A 153 -21.12 -5.42 6.70
N LYS A 154 -21.65 -4.24 7.07
CA LYS A 154 -22.10 -3.25 6.10
C LYS A 154 -20.91 -2.41 5.63
N THR A 155 -20.69 -2.35 4.32
CA THR A 155 -19.67 -1.48 3.67
C THR A 155 -20.11 -0.02 3.63
N ASN A 156 -21.42 0.20 3.53
CA ASN A 156 -22.04 1.50 3.36
C ASN A 156 -22.69 1.96 4.68
N GLY A 157 -22.17 3.06 5.25
CA GLY A 157 -22.75 3.68 6.45
C GLY A 157 -21.73 4.23 7.46
N ASN A 158 -20.49 3.75 7.43
CA ASN A 158 -19.45 4.28 8.33
C ASN A 158 -18.85 5.58 7.75
N THR A 159 -19.16 6.72 8.39
CA THR A 159 -18.65 8.04 8.01
C THR A 159 -17.20 8.27 8.43
N ALA A 160 -16.62 7.44 9.31
CA ALA A 160 -15.27 7.63 9.83
C ALA A 160 -14.22 7.71 8.72
N LEU A 161 -14.36 6.93 7.65
CA LEU A 161 -13.42 6.99 6.53
C LEU A 161 -13.56 8.30 5.73
N LYS A 162 -14.79 8.80 5.56
CA LYS A 162 -15.03 10.12 4.94
C LYS A 162 -14.49 11.25 5.81
N GLU A 163 -14.66 11.15 7.12
CA GLU A 163 -14.13 12.11 8.09
C GLU A 163 -12.60 12.09 8.14
N TRP A 164 -12.00 10.90 8.15
CA TRP A 164 -10.57 10.70 8.05
C TRP A 164 -10.02 11.37 6.79
N SER A 165 -10.57 11.03 5.62
CA SER A 165 -10.12 11.61 4.35
C SER A 165 -10.25 13.14 4.30
N LYS A 166 -11.26 13.71 4.97
CA LYS A 166 -11.40 15.18 5.11
C LYS A 166 -10.32 15.75 6.01
N LYS A 167 -10.06 15.12 7.16
CA LYS A 167 -9.07 15.55 8.17
C LYS A 167 -7.63 15.39 7.68
N THR A 168 -7.36 14.46 6.76
CA THR A 168 -6.03 14.23 6.17
C THR A 168 -5.84 14.98 4.86
N SER A 169 -6.29 16.23 4.81
CA SER A 169 -6.13 17.10 3.64
C SER A 169 -5.83 18.53 4.09
N ILE A 170 -5.06 19.27 3.30
CA ILE A 170 -4.79 20.69 3.54
C ILE A 170 -5.71 21.48 2.62
N GLN A 171 -6.48 22.40 3.19
CA GLN A 171 -7.44 23.23 2.43
C GLN A 171 -6.99 24.71 2.34
N GLY A 172 -5.95 25.10 3.08
CA GLY A 172 -5.47 26.49 3.15
C GLY A 172 -4.27 26.81 2.24
N LYS A 173 -4.04 28.11 2.00
CA LYS A 173 -2.84 28.67 1.36
C LYS A 173 -1.81 29.18 2.36
N ALA A 174 -1.83 28.65 3.59
CA ALA A 174 -0.89 29.08 4.63
C ALA A 174 0.56 28.91 4.15
N LYS A 175 1.42 29.86 4.52
CA LYS A 175 2.85 29.79 4.18
C LYS A 175 3.44 28.51 4.76
N ALA A 176 4.21 27.77 3.97
CA ALA A 176 4.83 26.55 4.45
C ALA A 176 5.78 26.83 5.63
N VAL A 177 5.84 25.91 6.60
CA VAL A 177 6.89 25.87 7.62
C VAL A 177 8.00 24.95 7.12
N ILE A 178 9.24 25.40 7.22
CA ILE A 178 10.42 24.65 6.80
C ILE A 178 11.04 24.00 8.03
N ILE A 179 10.94 22.67 8.14
CA ILE A 179 11.53 21.88 9.22
C ILE A 179 12.81 21.22 8.71
N ALA A 180 13.92 21.48 9.36
CA ALA A 180 15.17 20.80 9.08
C ALA A 180 15.15 19.39 9.69
N ILE A 181 15.68 18.40 8.98
CA ILE A 181 15.93 17.06 9.52
C ILE A 181 17.42 16.78 9.37
N ALA A 182 18.10 16.68 10.50
CA ALA A 182 19.50 16.32 10.57
C ALA A 182 19.67 14.80 10.51
N GLY A 183 20.38 14.30 9.50
CA GLY A 183 20.58 12.88 9.32
C GLY A 183 21.83 12.54 8.51
N LYS A 184 22.35 11.32 8.72
CA LYS A 184 23.52 10.77 8.02
C LYS A 184 23.20 10.28 6.60
N TYR A 185 21.94 9.92 6.36
CA TYR A 185 21.46 9.27 5.12
C TYR A 185 20.41 10.13 4.43
N THR A 186 20.78 11.34 4.02
CA THR A 186 19.86 12.32 3.41
C THR A 186 19.34 11.89 2.03
N GLY A 187 19.95 10.88 1.39
CA GLY A 187 19.55 10.35 0.08
C GLY A 187 18.53 9.21 0.10
N SER A 188 18.21 8.63 1.27
CA SER A 188 17.19 7.57 1.39
C SER A 188 16.09 8.02 2.34
N SER A 189 14.95 8.39 1.78
CA SER A 189 13.76 8.84 2.53
C SER A 189 13.19 7.76 3.45
N ASP A 190 13.46 6.49 3.17
CA ASP A 190 12.83 5.36 3.87
C ASP A 190 13.28 5.27 5.33
N ALA A 191 14.54 5.61 5.62
CA ALA A 191 15.07 5.64 6.99
C ALA A 191 14.33 6.64 7.90
N TYR A 192 13.64 7.61 7.32
CA TYR A 192 12.96 8.68 8.04
C TYR A 192 11.45 8.71 7.78
N ILE A 193 10.89 7.67 7.16
CA ILE A 193 9.49 7.69 6.70
C ILE A 193 8.51 8.00 7.84
N SER A 194 8.71 7.42 9.03
CA SER A 194 7.86 7.70 10.20
C SER A 194 7.91 9.16 10.64
N ILE A 195 9.08 9.80 10.57
CA ILE A 195 9.25 11.23 10.90
C ILE A 195 8.54 12.09 9.86
N LEU A 196 8.74 11.80 8.57
CA LEU A 196 8.08 12.51 7.47
C LEU A 196 6.55 12.40 7.58
N LYS A 197 6.02 11.23 7.94
CA LYS A 197 4.58 10.99 8.12
C LYS A 197 4.02 11.67 9.37
N ALA A 198 4.76 11.72 10.48
CA ALA A 198 4.37 12.49 11.65
C ALA A 198 4.26 14.00 11.34
N LEU A 199 5.23 14.55 10.61
CA LEU A 199 5.21 15.95 10.14
C LEU A 199 4.04 16.21 9.18
N GLU A 200 3.75 15.27 8.28
CA GLU A 200 2.60 15.33 7.38
C GLU A 200 1.26 15.35 8.16
N HIS A 201 1.11 14.54 9.21
CA HIS A 201 -0.06 14.57 10.08
C HIS A 201 -0.20 15.89 10.85
N CYS A 202 0.91 16.46 11.33
CA CYS A 202 0.91 17.78 11.95
C CYS A 202 0.47 18.86 10.95
N SER A 203 0.95 18.76 9.70
CA SER A 203 0.57 19.64 8.59
C SER A 203 -0.95 19.61 8.35
N PHE A 204 -1.57 18.43 8.41
CA PHE A 204 -3.04 18.32 8.32
C PHE A 204 -3.75 18.96 9.52
N LYS A 205 -3.30 18.64 10.74
CA LYS A 205 -3.93 19.14 11.97
C LYS A 205 -3.88 20.67 12.09
N LEU A 206 -2.78 21.28 11.67
CA LEU A 206 -2.56 22.73 11.69
C LEU A 206 -3.03 23.43 10.41
N ASN A 207 -3.52 22.66 9.43
CA ASN A 207 -3.89 23.13 8.09
C ASN A 207 -2.80 24.02 7.46
N ARG A 208 -1.54 23.59 7.60
CA ARG A 208 -0.36 24.37 7.19
C ARG A 208 0.71 23.45 6.59
N PRO A 209 1.14 23.67 5.33
CA PRO A 209 2.13 22.82 4.69
C PRO A 209 3.44 22.77 5.48
N VAL A 210 3.99 21.57 5.66
CA VAL A 210 5.35 21.37 6.18
C VAL A 210 6.25 20.95 5.03
N LYS A 211 7.37 21.66 4.86
CA LYS A 211 8.45 21.28 3.94
C LYS A 211 9.65 20.84 4.73
N THR A 212 10.25 19.72 4.34
CA THR A 212 11.45 19.22 5.00
C THR A 212 12.71 19.69 4.28
N LYS A 213 13.74 20.03 5.04
CA LYS A 213 15.06 20.38 4.54
C LYS A 213 16.09 19.44 5.18
N TRP A 214 16.80 18.68 4.36
CA TRP A 214 17.81 17.77 4.86
C TRP A 214 19.08 18.50 5.26
N ILE A 215 19.60 18.18 6.44
CA ILE A 215 20.90 18.63 6.94
C ILE A 215 21.77 17.39 7.04
N ASP A 216 22.79 17.30 6.19
CA ASP A 216 23.73 16.18 6.19
C ASP A 216 24.68 16.33 7.36
N THR A 217 24.63 15.39 8.30
CA THR A 217 25.46 15.43 9.51
C THR A 217 26.88 14.91 9.33
N THR A 218 27.22 14.32 8.18
CA THR A 218 28.47 13.57 8.00
C THR A 218 29.72 14.43 8.18
N ASN A 219 29.67 15.71 7.80
CA ASN A 219 30.83 16.62 7.85
C ASN A 219 30.54 17.92 8.64
N LEU A 220 29.58 17.88 9.57
CA LEU A 220 29.16 19.10 10.29
C LEU A 220 30.20 19.59 11.31
N GLU A 221 30.93 18.67 11.95
CA GLU A 221 31.90 19.01 13.02
C GLU A 221 33.10 19.80 12.49
N GLU A 222 33.48 19.61 11.22
CA GLU A 222 34.66 20.23 10.62
C GLU A 222 34.39 21.58 9.94
N LYS A 223 33.11 21.94 9.68
CA LYS A 223 32.75 23.09 8.81
C LYS A 223 31.54 23.88 9.32
N ASN A 224 31.75 24.72 10.34
CA ASN A 224 30.70 25.59 10.93
C ASN A 224 29.97 26.50 9.91
N ASP A 225 30.65 26.97 8.85
CA ASP A 225 30.01 27.80 7.83
C ASP A 225 29.04 27.03 6.93
N LEU A 226 29.25 25.71 6.78
CA LEU A 226 28.34 24.83 6.05
C LEU A 226 27.01 24.70 6.79
N LEU A 227 27.05 24.51 8.12
CA LEU A 227 25.86 24.44 8.95
C LEU A 227 25.03 25.72 8.86
N LYS A 228 25.67 26.89 9.00
CA LYS A 228 24.97 28.19 8.89
C LYS A 228 24.24 28.34 7.55
N LYS A 229 24.86 27.90 6.45
CA LYS A 229 24.25 27.93 5.12
C LYS A 229 23.09 26.94 4.99
N GLN A 230 23.24 25.73 5.51
CA GLN A 230 22.20 24.71 5.50
C GLN A 230 21.02 25.07 6.41
N MET A 231 21.24 25.80 7.50
CA MET A 231 20.19 26.28 8.41
C MET A 231 19.43 27.52 7.92
N LYS A 232 19.89 28.18 6.85
CA LYS A 232 19.21 29.38 6.33
C LYS A 232 17.78 29.07 5.87
N GLY A 233 16.83 29.85 6.37
CA GLY A 233 15.40 29.75 6.02
C GLY A 233 14.68 28.55 6.65
N VAL A 234 15.27 27.93 7.66
CA VAL A 234 14.65 26.89 8.48
C VAL A 234 13.86 27.56 9.62
N ASP A 235 12.64 27.09 9.85
CA ASP A 235 11.74 27.58 10.92
C ASP A 235 11.81 26.70 12.18
N GLY A 236 12.33 25.47 12.08
CA GLY A 236 12.55 24.55 13.20
C GLY A 236 13.45 23.37 12.82
N VAL A 237 14.04 22.69 13.81
CA VAL A 237 14.88 21.48 13.65
C VAL A 237 14.23 20.32 14.37
#